data_AF-A0A6A3PTB2-F1
#
_entry.id   AF-A0A6A3PTB2-F1
#
_cell.length_a   1.000
_cell.length_b   1.000
_cell.length_c   1.000
_cell.angle_alpha   90.00
_cell.angle_beta   90.00
_cell.angle_gamma   90.00
#
_symmetry.space_group_name_H-M   'P 1'
#
loop_
_entity.id
_entity.type
_entity.pdbx_description
1 polymer ?
#
loop_
_entity_poly.entity_id
_entity_poly.type
_entity_poly.pdbx_seq_one_letter_code
_entity_poly.pdbx_strand_id
1 'polypeptide(L)' 'MAPKIRHAAPAFTADAVVDGEFKTVSLADYKGKYVVLFFYP' A
#
# COMPACT_ATOMS: atom_id res chain seq x y z
N MET A 1 -14.15 -8.80 -6.67
CA MET A 1 -13.30 -8.04 -7.63
C MET A 1 -11.85 -8.33 -7.28
N ALA A 2 -10.99 -8.64 -8.26
CA ALA A 2 -9.60 -9.05 -8.02
C ALA A 2 -8.61 -8.06 -8.67
N PRO A 3 -7.40 -7.86 -8.11
CA PRO A 3 -6.38 -7.03 -8.73
C PRO A 3 -5.95 -7.62 -10.08
N LYS A 4 -5.72 -6.74 -11.06
CA LYS A 4 -5.27 -7.13 -12.42
C LYS A 4 -3.76 -6.94 -12.54
N ILE A 5 -3.07 -7.97 -13.01
CA ILE A 5 -1.61 -7.98 -13.19
C ILE A 5 -1.20 -7.04 -14.32
N ARG A 6 -0.08 -6.31 -14.17
CA ARG A 6 0.43 -5.30 -15.13
C ARG A 6 -0.49 -4.09 -15.36
N HIS A 7 -1.46 -3.87 -14.49
CA HIS A 7 -2.23 -2.63 -14.42
C HIS A 7 -1.83 -1.81 -13.20
N ALA A 8 -2.27 -0.56 -13.14
CA ALA A 8 -2.14 0.25 -11.94
C ALA A 8 -2.80 -0.49 -10.75
N ALA A 9 -2.04 -0.63 -9.66
CA ALA A 9 -2.56 -1.24 -8.45
C ALA A 9 -3.71 -0.38 -7.87
N PRO A 10 -4.72 -0.99 -7.23
CA PRO A 10 -5.79 -0.23 -6.58
C PRO A 10 -5.21 0.75 -5.56
N ALA A 11 -5.65 2.01 -5.63
CA ALA A 11 -5.25 3.00 -4.65
C ALA A 11 -5.79 2.63 -3.27
N PHE A 12 -4.98 2.84 -2.25
CA PHE A 12 -5.39 2.77 -0.85
C PHE A 12 -4.81 3.95 -0.08
N THR A 13 -5.54 4.35 0.94
CA THR A 13 -5.08 5.24 2.02
C THR A 13 -5.63 4.66 3.31
N ALA A 14 -4.76 4.43 4.29
CA ALA A 14 -5.14 3.83 5.57
C ALA A 14 -4.18 4.29 6.67
N ASP A 15 -4.64 4.23 7.91
CA ASP A 15 -3.77 4.41 9.07
C ASP A 15 -2.97 3.13 9.32
N ALA A 16 -1.65 3.26 9.47
CA ALA A 16 -0.72 2.16 9.68
C ALA A 16 0.28 2.52 10.78
N VAL A 17 0.86 1.49 11.41
CA VAL A 17 1.97 1.68 12.34
C VAL A 17 3.28 1.62 11.56
N VAL A 18 4.05 2.70 11.59
CA VAL A 18 5.36 2.82 10.94
C VAL A 18 6.36 3.29 12.00
N ASP A 19 7.39 2.48 12.26
CA ASP A 19 8.40 2.73 13.30
C ASP A 19 7.81 2.97 14.71
N GLY A 20 6.67 2.32 15.02
CA GLY A 20 6.00 2.43 16.31
C GLY A 20 5.02 3.61 16.43
N GLU A 21 4.85 4.40 15.38
CA GLU A 21 3.93 5.54 15.35
C GLU A 21 2.77 5.30 14.37
N PHE A 22 1.58 5.82 14.69
CA PHE A 22 0.47 5.83 13.76
C PHE A 22 0.68 6.92 12.70
N LYS A 23 0.63 6.52 11.43
CA LYS A 23 0.73 7.41 10.27
C LYS A 23 -0.33 7.05 9.25
N THR A 24 -0.93 8.07 8.63
CA THR A 24 -1.76 7.86 7.44
C THR A 24 -0.84 7.60 6.25
N VAL A 25 -0.98 6.43 5.63
CA VAL A 25 -0.15 5.95 4.54
C VAL A 25 -1.01 5.73 3.31
N SER A 26 -0.52 6.15 2.14
CA SER A 26 -1.14 5.88 0.85
C SER A 26 -0.21 5.16 -0.10
N LEU A 27 -0.78 4.44 -1.08
CA LEU A 27 0.01 3.85 -2.16
C LEU A 27 0.77 4.94 -2.96
N ALA A 28 0.23 6.16 -3.03
CA ALA A 28 0.82 7.25 -3.77
C ALA A 28 2.15 7.74 -3.16
N ASP A 29 2.34 7.60 -1.85
CA ASP A 29 3.55 8.02 -1.13
C ASP A 29 4.79 7.21 -1.56
N TYR A 30 4.58 6.04 -2.17
CA TYR A 30 5.64 5.15 -2.62
C TYR A 30 5.89 5.17 -4.14
N LYS A 31 5.35 6.17 -4.86
CA LYS A 31 5.62 6.32 -6.30
C LYS A 31 7.12 6.36 -6.59
N GLY A 32 7.53 5.64 -7.63
CA GLY A 32 8.94 5.50 -8.02
C GLY A 32 9.72 4.44 -7.24
N LYS A 33 9.10 3.76 -6.27
CA LYS A 33 9.67 2.61 -5.55
C LYS A 33 8.92 1.33 -5.90
N TYR A 34 9.62 0.20 -5.89
CA TYR A 34 8.97 -1.10 -5.87
C TYR A 34 8.43 -1.38 -4.47
N VAL A 35 7.16 -1.77 -4.38
CA VAL A 35 6.46 -2.04 -3.12
C VAL A 35 5.91 -3.46 -3.14
N VAL A 36 6.10 -4.18 -2.04
CA VAL A 36 5.53 -5.51 -1.80
C VAL A 36 4.45 -5.36 -0.72
N LEU A 37 3.20 -5.68 -1.06
CA LEU A 37 2.06 -5.68 -0.15
C LEU A 37 1.58 -7.12 0.02
N PHE A 38 1.51 -7.59 1.26
CA PHE A 38 1.04 -8.94 1.61
C PHE A 38 -0.01 -8.86 2.72
N PHE A 39 -0.89 -9.86 2.78
CA PHE A 39 -1.92 -10.01 3.81
C PHE A 39 -1.67 -11.30 4.58
N TYR A 40 -1.88 -11.30 5.89
CA TYR A 40 -1.77 -12.46 6.76
C TYR A 40 -3.06 -12.62 7.61
N PRO A 41 -3.45 -13.86 7.99
CA PRO A 41 -4.61 -14.10 8.85
C PRO A 41 -4.47 -13.48 10.25
#